data_AF-B4UMJ9-F1
#
_entry.id   AF-B4UMJ9-F1
#
_cell.length_a   1.000
_cell.length_b   1.000
_cell.length_c   1.000
_cell.angle_alpha   90.00
_cell.angle_beta   90.00
_cell.angle_gamma   90.00
#
_symmetry.space_group_name_H-M   'P 1'
#
loop_
_entity.id
_entity.type
_entity.pdbx_description
1 polymer ?
#
loop_
_entity_poly.entity_id
_entity_poly.type
_entity_poly.pdbx_seq_one_letter_code
_entity_poly.pdbx_strand_id
1 'polypeptide(L)'
;MDTELQDWLRTHPYLSRIADVQGRVEDAAARAEAAPPPAPEQWEAYRAEYGRGIALLRAEQGRPDVAAHGAAALEQVIAALDAAPLPDAVAAGVRELKERFAGRPAELRGAVAWVLDGEHAEAPAQPGLLRYLGWSALRRVLAPTVAAFQAWRDEDGWMHAHCPTCAARPVVAQLVPAAAGRERRLACGCCGTRWKFRRIGCPYCGNATAEKIDVFEVEGEDGLRLDVCQGCNGYLKTVAREGAPDLLLADWTTLQLDALARERGYKRLGTSLYEL
;
A
#
# COMPACT_ATOMS: atom_id res chain seq x y z
N MET A 1 -6.37 3.88 18.25
CA MET A 1 -5.77 4.91 17.37
C MET A 1 -4.59 5.52 18.13
N ASP A 2 -3.40 5.53 17.53
CA ASP A 2 -2.12 5.93 18.15
C ASP A 2 -2.14 7.41 18.60
N THR A 3 -1.47 7.74 19.72
CA THR A 3 -1.45 9.08 20.33
C THR A 3 -0.83 10.11 19.40
N GLU A 4 0.22 9.74 18.66
CA GLU A 4 0.87 10.63 17.68
C GLU A 4 -0.04 11.00 16.51
N LEU A 5 -0.90 10.08 16.07
CA LEU A 5 -1.89 10.35 15.03
C LEU A 5 -2.96 11.33 15.52
N GLN A 6 -3.40 11.21 16.77
CA GLN A 6 -4.37 12.15 17.34
C GLN A 6 -3.82 13.58 17.40
N ASP A 7 -2.56 13.71 17.82
CA ASP A 7 -1.87 15.00 17.83
C ASP A 7 -1.73 15.58 16.42
N TRP A 8 -1.42 14.74 15.43
CA TRP A 8 -1.35 15.14 14.02
C TRP A 8 -2.71 15.57 13.43
N LEU A 9 -3.79 14.85 13.73
CA LEU A 9 -5.13 15.20 13.27
C LEU A 9 -5.64 16.50 13.92
N ARG A 10 -5.21 16.80 15.15
CA ARG A 10 -5.54 18.06 15.82
C ARG A 10 -4.96 19.28 15.10
N THR A 11 -3.77 19.16 14.50
CA THR A 11 -3.16 20.24 13.70
C THR A 11 -3.68 20.28 12.25
N HIS A 12 -4.37 19.22 11.80
CA HIS A 12 -4.89 19.09 10.43
C HIS A 12 -6.38 18.73 10.38
N PRO A 13 -7.29 19.60 10.88
CA PRO A 13 -8.72 19.28 11.04
C PRO A 13 -9.45 18.96 9.73
N TYR A 14 -8.93 19.42 8.58
CA TYR A 14 -9.46 19.10 7.25
C TYR A 14 -9.36 17.60 6.91
N LEU A 15 -8.47 16.86 7.57
CA LEU A 15 -8.32 15.41 7.40
C LEU A 15 -9.31 14.59 8.24
N SER A 16 -10.03 15.20 9.18
CA SER A 16 -10.89 14.49 10.15
C SER A 16 -11.91 13.54 9.52
N ARG A 17 -12.55 13.94 8.41
CA ARG A 17 -13.52 13.10 7.70
C ARG A 17 -12.88 11.88 7.04
N ILE A 18 -11.72 12.09 6.41
CA ILE A 18 -10.94 11.02 5.79
C ILE A 18 -10.44 10.07 6.90
N ALA A 19 -10.00 10.65 8.02
CA ALA A 19 -9.55 9.92 9.20
C ALA A 19 -10.61 8.97 9.77
N ASP A 20 -11.84 9.46 9.91
CA ASP A 20 -12.97 8.67 10.40
C ASP A 20 -13.31 7.50 9.46
N VAL A 21 -13.34 7.74 8.14
CA VAL A 21 -13.60 6.68 7.16
C VAL A 21 -12.53 5.58 7.22
N GLN A 22 -11.24 5.95 7.22
CA GLN A 22 -10.18 4.93 7.34
C GLN A 22 -10.24 4.20 8.67
N GLY A 23 -10.49 4.90 9.78
CA GLY A 23 -10.64 4.26 11.09
C GLY A 23 -11.70 3.16 11.06
N ARG A 24 -12.85 3.44 10.44
CA ARG A 24 -13.94 2.46 10.27
C ARG A 24 -13.53 1.28 9.39
N VAL A 25 -12.80 1.52 8.30
CA VAL A 25 -12.34 0.45 7.39
C VAL A 25 -11.30 -0.44 8.07
N GLU A 26 -10.33 0.15 8.77
CA GLU A 26 -9.32 -0.60 9.53
C GLU A 26 -9.97 -1.39 10.68
N ASP A 27 -10.96 -0.82 11.39
CA ASP A 27 -11.72 -1.53 12.42
C ASP A 27 -12.54 -2.70 11.82
N ALA A 28 -13.18 -2.50 10.68
CA ALA A 28 -13.91 -3.55 9.97
C ALA A 28 -12.97 -4.67 9.52
N ALA A 29 -11.80 -4.32 8.96
CA ALA A 29 -10.78 -5.28 8.55
C ALA A 29 -10.20 -6.05 9.75
N ALA A 30 -9.97 -5.38 10.89
CA ALA A 30 -9.44 -6.00 12.10
C ALA A 30 -10.39 -7.03 12.72
N ARG A 31 -11.71 -6.83 12.58
CA ARG A 31 -12.75 -7.74 13.05
C ARG A 31 -13.04 -8.89 12.10
N ALA A 32 -12.53 -8.86 10.87
CA ALA A 32 -12.71 -9.96 9.94
C ALA A 32 -11.99 -11.23 10.47
N GLU A 33 -12.72 -12.34 10.55
CA GLU A 33 -12.27 -13.63 11.08
C GLU A 33 -11.78 -14.58 9.98
N ALA A 34 -11.57 -14.08 8.77
CA ALA A 34 -11.03 -14.88 7.67
C ALA A 34 -9.64 -15.43 8.02
N ALA A 35 -9.49 -16.75 7.87
CA ALA A 35 -8.21 -17.41 8.11
C ALA A 35 -7.13 -16.84 7.16
N PRO A 36 -5.89 -16.65 7.62
CA PRO A 36 -4.77 -16.34 6.72
C PRO A 36 -4.51 -17.53 5.78
N PRO A 37 -4.02 -17.30 4.54
CA PRO A 37 -3.51 -18.40 3.75
C PRO A 37 -2.32 -19.02 4.50
N PRO A 38 -2.13 -20.35 4.43
CA PRO A 38 -0.99 -20.98 5.05
C PRO A 38 0.30 -20.32 4.54
N ALA A 39 1.26 -20.12 5.44
CA ALA A 39 2.58 -19.69 5.01
C ALA A 39 3.16 -20.74 4.05
N PRO A 40 3.87 -20.34 2.99
CA PRO A 40 4.55 -21.29 2.12
C PRO A 40 5.42 -22.24 2.95
N GLU A 41 5.13 -23.54 2.89
CA GLU A 41 5.87 -24.56 3.64
C GLU A 41 7.29 -24.78 3.08
N GLN A 42 7.52 -24.38 1.83
CA GLN A 42 8.77 -24.61 1.09
C GLN A 42 9.25 -23.32 0.42
N TRP A 43 9.77 -22.39 1.22
CA TRP A 43 10.40 -21.19 0.68
C TRP A 43 11.56 -21.50 -0.28
N GLU A 44 12.18 -22.68 -0.16
CA GLU A 44 13.21 -23.19 -1.05
C GLU A 44 12.74 -23.26 -2.51
N ALA A 45 11.50 -23.68 -2.75
CA ALA A 45 10.93 -23.72 -4.11
C ALA A 45 10.81 -22.31 -4.71
N TYR A 46 10.49 -21.32 -3.88
CA TYR A 46 10.38 -19.91 -4.29
C TYR A 46 11.74 -19.19 -4.42
N ARG A 47 12.83 -19.73 -3.84
CA ARG A 47 14.15 -19.07 -3.80
C ARG A 47 14.68 -18.65 -5.18
N ALA A 48 14.48 -19.50 -6.20
CA ALA A 48 14.93 -19.20 -7.56
C ALA A 48 14.15 -18.03 -8.19
N GLU A 49 12.83 -17.97 -7.96
CA GLU A 49 11.96 -16.88 -8.42
C GLU A 49 12.27 -15.57 -7.68
N TYR A 50 12.51 -15.65 -6.36
CA TYR A 50 12.96 -14.50 -5.56
C TYR A 50 14.25 -13.89 -6.11
N GLY A 51 15.26 -14.72 -6.41
CA GLY A 51 16.53 -14.25 -6.99
C GLY A 51 16.40 -13.61 -8.37
N ARG A 52 15.30 -13.89 -9.10
CA ARG A 52 14.95 -13.27 -10.37
C ARG A 52 14.11 -12.00 -10.22
N GLY A 53 13.75 -11.60 -8.99
CA GLY A 53 12.93 -10.44 -8.72
C GLY A 53 11.42 -10.67 -8.89
N ILE A 54 10.95 -11.92 -8.84
CA ILE A 54 9.51 -12.23 -8.90
C ILE A 54 8.92 -12.09 -7.49
N ALA A 55 7.91 -11.23 -7.34
CA ALA A 55 7.27 -11.00 -6.04
C ALA A 55 6.45 -12.22 -5.58
N LEU A 56 6.33 -12.43 -4.26
CA LEU A 56 5.70 -13.61 -3.67
C LEU A 56 4.29 -13.89 -4.22
N LEU A 57 3.45 -12.86 -4.32
CA LEU A 57 2.07 -13.02 -4.80
C LEU A 57 1.97 -13.16 -6.32
N ARG A 58 3.09 -13.08 -7.03
CA ARG A 58 3.23 -13.27 -8.48
C ARG A 58 3.99 -14.54 -8.83
N ALA A 59 4.48 -15.26 -7.83
CA ALA A 59 5.23 -16.49 -8.03
C ALA A 59 4.35 -17.56 -8.68
N GLU A 60 4.97 -18.43 -9.48
CA GLU A 60 4.32 -19.64 -9.98
C GLU A 60 4.37 -20.74 -8.92
N GLN A 61 5.49 -20.85 -8.20
CA GLN A 61 5.71 -21.84 -7.16
C GLN A 61 5.62 -21.22 -5.76
N GLY A 62 4.94 -21.90 -4.84
CA GLY A 62 4.83 -21.46 -3.44
C GLY A 62 3.95 -20.22 -3.23
N ARG A 63 3.19 -19.78 -4.27
CA ARG A 63 2.21 -18.69 -4.13
C ARG A 63 1.08 -19.09 -3.18
N PRO A 64 0.80 -18.30 -2.13
CA PRO A 64 -0.35 -18.53 -1.27
C PRO A 64 -1.67 -18.34 -2.04
N ASP A 65 -2.73 -19.10 -1.72
CA ASP A 65 -4.09 -18.86 -2.26
C ASP A 65 -4.71 -17.62 -1.61
N VAL A 66 -4.26 -16.44 -2.04
CA VAL A 66 -4.72 -15.17 -1.48
C VAL A 66 -6.15 -14.85 -1.92
N ALA A 67 -6.57 -15.30 -3.10
CA ALA A 67 -7.86 -14.92 -3.66
C ALA A 67 -9.03 -15.50 -2.85
N ALA A 68 -8.95 -16.76 -2.45
CA ALA A 68 -9.99 -17.39 -1.63
C ALA A 68 -10.07 -16.77 -0.22
N HIS A 69 -8.92 -16.63 0.45
CA HIS A 69 -8.85 -16.09 1.81
C HIS A 69 -9.21 -14.60 1.86
N GLY A 70 -8.78 -13.84 0.86
CA GLY A 70 -9.12 -12.42 0.72
C GLY A 70 -10.60 -12.19 0.43
N ALA A 71 -11.26 -13.06 -0.34
CA ALA A 71 -12.68 -12.93 -0.64
C ALA A 71 -13.54 -13.03 0.63
N ALA A 72 -13.25 -14.01 1.49
CA ALA A 72 -13.94 -14.15 2.78
C ALA A 72 -13.79 -12.91 3.67
N ALA A 73 -12.57 -12.35 3.75
CA ALA A 73 -12.33 -11.13 4.52
C ALA A 73 -13.04 -9.91 3.91
N LEU A 74 -12.99 -9.75 2.59
CA LEU A 74 -13.63 -8.64 1.91
C LEU A 74 -15.16 -8.66 2.09
N GLU A 75 -15.78 -9.84 2.03
CA GLU A 75 -17.21 -9.99 2.32
C GLU A 75 -17.58 -9.47 3.72
N GLN A 76 -16.81 -9.86 4.73
CA GLN A 76 -17.02 -9.43 6.12
C GLN A 76 -16.78 -7.93 6.31
N VAL A 77 -15.76 -7.37 5.65
CA VAL A 77 -15.49 -5.92 5.66
C VAL A 77 -16.67 -5.15 5.03
N ILE A 78 -17.14 -5.57 3.86
CA ILE A 78 -18.29 -4.93 3.19
C ILE A 78 -19.53 -5.00 4.08
N ALA A 79 -19.81 -6.16 4.69
CA ALA A 79 -20.96 -6.33 5.57
C ALA A 79 -20.88 -5.45 6.83
N ALA A 80 -19.70 -5.34 7.44
CA ALA A 80 -19.49 -4.50 8.63
C ALA A 80 -19.63 -3.00 8.32
N LEU A 81 -19.12 -2.56 7.16
CA LEU A 81 -19.19 -1.17 6.71
C LEU A 81 -20.61 -0.75 6.31
N ASP A 82 -21.39 -1.64 5.71
CA ASP A 82 -22.79 -1.39 5.38
C ASP A 82 -23.65 -1.07 6.63
N ALA A 83 -23.27 -1.63 7.79
CA ALA A 83 -23.91 -1.37 9.07
C ALA A 83 -23.33 -0.14 9.81
N ALA A 84 -22.25 0.46 9.32
CA ALA A 84 -21.56 1.56 9.97
C ALA A 84 -22.06 2.92 9.44
N PRO A 85 -22.07 3.98 10.29
CA PRO A 85 -22.31 5.33 9.77
C PRO A 85 -21.13 5.75 8.89
N LEU A 86 -21.41 6.04 7.62
CA LEU A 86 -20.43 6.45 6.61
C LEU A 86 -20.96 7.68 5.84
N PRO A 87 -20.09 8.50 5.24
CA PRO A 87 -20.52 9.53 4.31
C PRO A 87 -21.33 8.94 3.16
N ASP A 88 -22.39 9.64 2.71
CA ASP A 88 -23.39 9.11 1.77
C ASP A 88 -22.80 8.45 0.52
N ALA A 89 -21.79 9.07 -0.09
CA ALA A 89 -21.13 8.53 -1.28
C ALA A 89 -20.40 7.20 -1.01
N VAL A 90 -19.74 7.09 0.16
CA VAL A 90 -19.06 5.85 0.57
C VAL A 90 -20.08 4.79 0.93
N ALA A 91 -21.14 5.15 1.67
CA ALA A 91 -22.22 4.23 2.02
C ALA A 91 -22.94 3.67 0.77
N ALA A 92 -23.18 4.52 -0.23
CA ALA A 92 -23.74 4.09 -1.51
C ALA A 92 -22.82 3.09 -2.24
N GLY A 93 -21.52 3.39 -2.33
CA GLY A 93 -20.55 2.47 -2.94
C GLY A 93 -20.43 1.13 -2.20
N VAL A 94 -20.47 1.14 -0.85
CA VAL A 94 -20.47 -0.08 -0.03
C VAL A 94 -21.72 -0.93 -0.30
N ARG A 95 -22.90 -0.30 -0.35
CA ARG A 95 -24.17 -0.99 -0.69
C ARG A 95 -24.12 -1.61 -2.08
N GLU A 96 -23.62 -0.89 -3.07
CA GLU A 96 -23.49 -1.40 -4.44
C GLU A 96 -22.55 -2.62 -4.49
N LEU A 97 -21.40 -2.58 -3.80
CA LEU A 97 -20.50 -3.74 -3.70
C LEU A 97 -21.16 -4.92 -2.98
N LYS A 98 -21.89 -4.67 -1.89
CA LYS A 98 -22.65 -5.70 -1.18
C LYS A 98 -23.68 -6.37 -2.08
N GLU A 99 -24.50 -5.57 -2.76
CA GLU A 99 -25.50 -6.04 -3.73
C GLU A 99 -24.87 -6.71 -4.95
N ARG A 100 -23.64 -6.36 -5.32
CA ARG A 100 -22.90 -7.01 -6.41
C ARG A 100 -22.39 -8.40 -6.04
N PHE A 101 -22.01 -8.63 -4.79
CA PHE A 101 -21.39 -9.89 -4.38
C PHE A 101 -22.30 -10.81 -3.56
N ALA A 102 -23.45 -10.33 -3.10
CA ALA A 102 -24.42 -11.14 -2.36
C ALA A 102 -24.75 -12.45 -3.09
N GLY A 103 -24.45 -13.59 -2.46
CA GLY A 103 -24.67 -14.93 -3.01
C GLY A 103 -23.76 -15.33 -4.18
N ARG A 104 -22.70 -14.56 -4.47
CA ARG A 104 -21.79 -14.77 -5.63
C ARG A 104 -20.31 -14.86 -5.20
N PRO A 105 -19.93 -15.91 -4.46
CA PRO A 105 -18.56 -16.06 -3.94
C PRO A 105 -17.49 -16.17 -5.04
N ALA A 106 -17.85 -16.72 -6.21
CA ALA A 106 -16.93 -16.80 -7.35
C ALA A 106 -16.61 -15.42 -7.94
N GLU A 107 -17.60 -14.52 -8.01
CA GLU A 107 -17.39 -13.14 -8.48
C GLU A 107 -16.56 -12.34 -7.48
N LEU A 108 -16.80 -12.53 -6.18
CA LEU A 108 -16.00 -11.88 -5.14
C LEU A 108 -14.54 -12.35 -5.15
N ARG A 109 -14.30 -13.65 -5.37
CA ARG A 109 -12.95 -14.19 -5.57
C ARG A 109 -12.29 -13.57 -6.82
N GLY A 110 -13.03 -13.45 -7.91
CA GLY A 110 -12.57 -12.76 -9.12
C GLY A 110 -12.22 -11.29 -8.87
N ALA A 111 -13.02 -10.59 -8.06
CA ALA A 111 -12.76 -9.22 -7.66
C ALA A 111 -11.46 -9.10 -6.82
N VAL A 112 -11.20 -10.04 -5.91
CA VAL A 112 -9.93 -10.06 -5.15
C VAL A 112 -8.74 -10.37 -6.06
N ALA A 113 -8.89 -11.29 -7.01
CA ALA A 113 -7.86 -11.53 -8.03
C ALA A 113 -7.59 -10.26 -8.85
N TRP A 114 -8.63 -9.52 -9.23
CA TRP A 114 -8.48 -8.22 -9.89
C TRP A 114 -7.77 -7.18 -9.01
N VAL A 115 -8.05 -7.12 -7.71
CA VAL A 115 -7.33 -6.24 -6.77
C VAL A 115 -5.84 -6.58 -6.69
N LEU A 116 -5.49 -7.86 -6.74
CA LEU A 116 -4.11 -8.33 -6.76
C LEU A 116 -3.42 -8.03 -8.09
N ASP A 117 -4.09 -8.27 -9.21
CA ASP A 117 -3.48 -8.28 -10.55
C ASP A 117 -3.59 -6.96 -11.32
N GLY A 118 -4.57 -6.13 -10.99
CA GLY A 118 -4.60 -4.67 -11.13
C GLY A 118 -4.73 -4.05 -12.52
N GLU A 119 -4.18 -4.63 -13.59
CA GLU A 119 -3.87 -3.82 -14.79
C GLU A 119 -4.35 -4.40 -16.13
N HIS A 120 -4.90 -5.62 -16.16
CA HIS A 120 -5.20 -6.33 -17.42
C HIS A 120 -6.64 -6.87 -17.55
N ALA A 121 -7.50 -6.63 -16.56
CA ALA A 121 -8.88 -7.09 -16.56
C ALA A 121 -9.86 -5.93 -16.44
N GLU A 122 -11.06 -6.09 -17.02
CA GLU A 122 -12.14 -5.12 -16.95
C GLU A 122 -12.43 -4.76 -15.49
N ALA A 123 -12.46 -3.46 -15.21
CA ALA A 123 -12.61 -2.96 -13.86
C ALA A 123 -14.02 -3.27 -13.31
N PRO A 124 -14.14 -3.88 -12.12
CA PRO A 124 -15.44 -4.06 -11.48
C PRO A 124 -16.09 -2.72 -11.13
N ALA A 125 -17.37 -2.76 -10.76
CA ALA A 125 -18.07 -1.63 -10.17
C ALA A 125 -17.29 -1.04 -8.98
N GLN A 126 -17.34 0.29 -8.85
CA GLN A 126 -16.64 1.04 -7.80
C GLN A 126 -15.15 0.67 -7.66
N PRO A 127 -14.33 0.73 -8.74
CA PRO A 127 -13.00 0.13 -8.76
C PRO A 127 -12.04 0.73 -7.72
N GLY A 128 -12.14 2.04 -7.45
CA GLY A 128 -11.35 2.71 -6.41
C GLY A 128 -11.70 2.20 -5.01
N LEU A 129 -12.99 2.18 -4.67
CA LEU A 129 -13.47 1.67 -3.38
C LEU A 129 -13.14 0.18 -3.22
N LEU A 130 -13.33 -0.62 -4.27
CA LEU A 130 -13.01 -2.04 -4.25
C LEU A 130 -11.51 -2.28 -4.02
N ARG A 131 -10.61 -1.52 -4.68
CA ARG A 131 -9.16 -1.63 -4.38
C ARG A 131 -8.86 -1.26 -2.94
N TYR A 132 -9.46 -0.19 -2.44
CA TYR A 132 -9.22 0.26 -1.07
C TYR A 132 -9.67 -0.80 -0.05
N LEU A 133 -10.94 -1.23 -0.11
CA LEU A 133 -11.48 -2.25 0.80
C LEU A 133 -10.79 -3.61 0.62
N GLY A 134 -10.49 -3.99 -0.63
CA GLY A 134 -9.78 -5.21 -0.95
C GLY A 134 -8.39 -5.25 -0.32
N TRP A 135 -7.58 -4.20 -0.49
CA TRP A 135 -6.26 -4.15 0.12
C TRP A 135 -6.31 -4.02 1.65
N SER A 136 -7.28 -3.30 2.22
CA SER A 136 -7.48 -3.27 3.68
C SER A 136 -7.79 -4.66 4.25
N ALA A 137 -8.69 -5.43 3.62
CA ALA A 137 -8.98 -6.81 4.00
C ALA A 137 -7.75 -7.72 3.81
N LEU A 138 -7.08 -7.62 2.66
CA LEU A 138 -5.91 -8.43 2.33
C LEU A 138 -4.73 -8.18 3.26
N ARG A 139 -4.46 -6.94 3.68
CA ARG A 139 -3.38 -6.63 4.65
C ARG A 139 -3.54 -7.44 5.94
N ARG A 140 -4.78 -7.57 6.44
CA ARG A 140 -5.05 -8.32 7.67
C ARG A 140 -4.88 -9.82 7.48
N VAL A 141 -5.40 -10.36 6.38
CA VAL A 141 -5.33 -11.78 6.02
C VAL A 141 -3.89 -12.19 5.74
N LEU A 142 -3.11 -11.34 5.07
CA LEU A 142 -1.74 -11.63 4.68
C LEU A 142 -0.72 -11.38 5.78
N ALA A 143 -1.10 -10.76 6.90
CA ALA A 143 -0.14 -10.37 7.95
C ALA A 143 0.78 -11.52 8.41
N PRO A 144 0.28 -12.75 8.69
CA PRO A 144 1.14 -13.87 9.08
C PRO A 144 2.08 -14.32 7.94
N THR A 145 1.58 -14.38 6.71
CA THR A 145 2.37 -14.74 5.52
C THR A 145 3.46 -13.72 5.23
N VAL A 146 3.14 -12.42 5.35
CA VAL A 146 4.09 -11.32 5.17
C VAL A 146 5.14 -11.33 6.26
N ALA A 147 4.77 -11.59 7.52
CA ALA A 147 5.74 -11.73 8.61
C ALA A 147 6.70 -12.90 8.39
N ALA A 148 6.17 -14.08 8.02
CA ALA A 148 6.99 -15.25 7.69
C ALA A 148 7.93 -14.97 6.51
N PHE A 149 7.42 -14.31 5.47
CA PHE A 149 8.22 -13.93 4.31
C PHE A 149 9.33 -12.93 4.65
N GLN A 150 9.03 -11.93 5.49
CA GLN A 150 10.01 -10.95 5.97
C GLN A 150 11.12 -11.61 6.80
N ALA A 151 10.79 -12.64 7.58
CA ALA A 151 11.78 -13.39 8.36
C ALA A 151 12.68 -14.29 7.49
N TRP A 152 12.15 -14.80 6.37
CA TRP A 152 12.89 -15.68 5.47
C TRP A 152 13.79 -14.93 4.48
N ARG A 153 13.30 -13.80 3.92
CA ARG A 153 13.92 -13.17 2.76
C ARG A 153 15.21 -12.42 3.14
N ASP A 154 16.18 -12.45 2.24
CA ASP A 154 17.35 -11.57 2.33
C ASP A 154 17.00 -10.17 1.83
N GLU A 155 16.95 -9.22 2.75
CA GLU A 155 16.64 -7.81 2.48
C GLU A 155 17.67 -7.16 1.55
N ASP A 156 18.94 -7.54 1.65
CA ASP A 156 20.00 -7.03 0.78
C ASP A 156 19.95 -7.67 -0.62
N GLY A 157 19.34 -8.85 -0.74
CA GLY A 157 19.09 -9.53 -2.00
C GLY A 157 17.98 -8.90 -2.85
N TRP A 158 17.07 -8.10 -2.26
CA TRP A 158 15.96 -7.48 -2.99
C TRP A 158 16.22 -6.02 -3.33
N MET A 159 17.06 -5.78 -4.34
CA MET A 159 17.37 -4.42 -4.83
C MET A 159 16.42 -3.96 -5.95
N HIS A 160 15.21 -4.53 -6.02
CA HIS A 160 14.21 -4.20 -7.02
C HIS A 160 13.35 -2.98 -6.63
N ALA A 161 12.85 -2.29 -7.63
CA ALA A 161 12.05 -1.09 -7.49
C ALA A 161 10.57 -1.35 -7.13
N HIS A 162 10.14 -2.61 -7.11
CA HIS A 162 8.78 -3.04 -6.78
C HIS A 162 8.74 -3.83 -5.47
N CYS A 163 7.55 -3.88 -4.88
CA CYS A 163 7.31 -4.59 -3.64
C CYS A 163 7.63 -6.09 -3.77
N PRO A 164 8.45 -6.67 -2.87
CA PRO A 164 8.75 -8.11 -2.87
C PRO A 164 7.54 -9.00 -2.60
N THR A 165 6.47 -8.44 -2.02
CA THR A 165 5.26 -9.19 -1.72
C THR A 165 4.30 -9.17 -2.91
N CYS A 166 3.83 -7.99 -3.34
CA CYS A 166 2.73 -7.89 -4.32
C CYS A 166 3.12 -7.32 -5.70
N ALA A 167 4.40 -6.99 -5.90
CA ALA A 167 4.91 -6.29 -7.08
C ALA A 167 4.42 -4.84 -7.30
N ALA A 168 3.64 -4.28 -6.37
CA ALA A 168 3.22 -2.89 -6.45
C ALA A 168 4.39 -1.91 -6.37
N ARG A 169 4.24 -0.74 -7.01
CA ARG A 169 5.22 0.35 -6.98
C ARG A 169 5.14 1.10 -5.65
N PRO A 170 6.26 1.62 -5.13
CA PRO A 170 6.28 2.30 -3.83
C PRO A 170 5.50 3.61 -3.86
N VAL A 171 4.79 3.90 -2.77
CA VAL A 171 4.03 5.15 -2.59
C VAL A 171 4.76 6.17 -1.74
N VAL A 172 5.61 5.69 -0.83
CA VAL A 172 6.39 6.52 0.11
C VAL A 172 7.72 5.83 0.40
N ALA A 173 8.74 6.61 0.72
CA ALA A 173 10.02 6.13 1.21
C ALA A 173 10.31 6.66 2.62
N GLN A 174 11.20 5.99 3.32
CA GLN A 174 11.77 6.44 4.57
C GLN A 174 13.29 6.37 4.53
N LEU A 175 13.94 7.36 5.13
CA LEU A 175 15.38 7.35 5.40
C LEU A 175 15.59 6.98 6.86
N VAL A 176 16.09 5.77 7.10
CA VAL A 176 16.33 5.25 8.45
C VAL A 176 17.83 5.24 8.77
N PRO A 177 18.23 5.45 10.04
CA PRO A 177 19.62 5.33 10.45
C PRO A 177 20.21 3.97 10.10
N ALA A 178 21.46 3.96 9.64
CA ALA A 178 22.23 2.76 9.32
C ALA A 178 23.71 2.98 9.67
N ALA A 179 24.50 1.89 9.71
CA ALA A 179 25.93 1.96 10.05
C ALA A 179 26.72 2.95 9.16
N ALA A 180 26.35 3.05 7.89
CA ALA A 180 26.94 3.99 6.92
C ALA A 180 26.00 5.17 6.61
N GLY A 181 25.50 5.84 7.66
CA GLY A 181 24.65 7.03 7.53
C GLY A 181 23.16 6.70 7.54
N ARG A 182 22.48 6.79 6.40
CA ARG A 182 21.05 6.47 6.30
C ARG A 182 20.77 5.58 5.10
N GLU A 183 20.00 4.53 5.32
CA GLU A 183 19.48 3.68 4.25
C GLU A 183 18.08 4.11 3.82
N ARG A 184 17.74 3.85 2.56
CA ARG A 184 16.41 4.12 2.03
C ARG A 184 15.57 2.86 2.08
N ARG A 185 14.42 2.94 2.72
CA ARG A 185 13.38 1.92 2.68
C ARG A 185 12.17 2.43 1.93
N LEU A 186 11.71 1.68 0.94
CA LEU A 186 10.46 1.92 0.24
C LEU A 186 9.31 1.27 0.99
N ALA A 187 8.09 1.79 0.83
CA ALA A 187 6.88 1.21 1.39
C ALA A 187 5.78 1.06 0.34
N CYS A 188 5.09 -0.08 0.42
CA CYS A 188 4.02 -0.46 -0.49
C CYS A 188 2.68 0.08 0.00
N GLY A 189 1.97 0.84 -0.85
CA GLY A 189 0.63 1.36 -0.56
C GLY A 189 -0.44 0.28 -0.42
N CYS A 190 -0.19 -0.90 -0.98
CA CYS A 190 -1.12 -2.03 -1.04
C CYS A 190 -0.95 -2.95 0.18
N CYS A 191 0.08 -3.79 0.19
CA CYS A 191 0.29 -4.78 1.25
C CYS A 191 1.05 -4.26 2.49
N GLY A 192 1.51 -3.00 2.49
CA GLY A 192 2.26 -2.42 3.60
C GLY A 192 3.72 -2.89 3.74
N THR A 193 4.17 -3.84 2.92
CA THR A 193 5.55 -4.32 2.96
C THR A 193 6.53 -3.17 2.72
N ARG A 194 7.53 -3.08 3.60
CA ARG A 194 8.68 -2.19 3.47
C ARG A 194 9.88 -2.98 2.93
N TRP A 195 10.72 -2.37 2.11
CA TRP A 195 11.93 -3.02 1.61
C TRP A 195 13.07 -2.02 1.35
N LYS A 196 14.31 -2.47 1.52
CA LYS A 196 15.52 -1.71 1.20
C LYS A 196 15.60 -1.45 -0.31
N PHE A 197 16.06 -0.26 -0.66
CA PHE A 197 16.40 0.09 -2.04
C PHE A 197 17.63 0.98 -2.06
N ARG A 198 18.27 1.10 -3.22
CA ARG A 198 19.41 1.99 -3.41
C ARG A 198 19.12 3.40 -2.88
N ARG A 199 20.11 3.98 -2.21
CA ARG A 199 19.98 5.27 -1.52
C ARG A 199 19.68 6.43 -2.45
N ILE A 200 20.23 6.38 -3.66
CA ILE A 200 20.09 7.37 -4.73
C ILE A 200 19.47 6.68 -5.94
N GLY A 201 18.52 7.35 -6.58
CA GLY A 201 17.91 6.91 -7.83
C GLY A 201 16.38 6.87 -7.77
N CYS A 202 15.79 6.92 -8.96
CA CYS A 202 14.35 6.84 -9.16
C CYS A 202 13.90 5.38 -9.12
N PRO A 203 12.92 5.02 -8.27
CA PRO A 203 12.31 3.70 -8.29
C PRO A 203 11.30 3.53 -9.44
N TYR A 204 11.02 4.58 -10.22
CA TYR A 204 9.99 4.52 -11.24
C TYR A 204 10.52 4.26 -12.64
N CYS A 205 11.62 4.91 -13.03
CA CYS A 205 12.22 4.80 -14.36
C CYS A 205 13.64 4.22 -14.34
N GLY A 206 14.17 3.86 -13.17
CA GLY A 206 15.50 3.28 -13.06
C GLY A 206 16.65 4.29 -13.11
N ASN A 207 16.41 5.59 -13.30
CA ASN A 207 17.45 6.63 -13.24
C ASN A 207 18.30 6.51 -11.96
N ALA A 208 19.62 6.42 -12.10
CA ALA A 208 20.58 6.29 -11.00
C ALA A 208 21.37 7.58 -10.73
N THR A 209 21.19 8.61 -11.56
CA THR A 209 21.94 9.87 -11.52
C THR A 209 21.32 10.82 -10.49
N ALA A 210 22.12 11.24 -9.49
CA ALA A 210 21.67 12.08 -8.38
C ALA A 210 21.22 13.47 -8.85
N GLU A 211 21.93 14.03 -9.83
CA GLU A 211 21.71 15.36 -10.42
C GLU A 211 20.37 15.46 -11.17
N LYS A 212 19.71 14.32 -11.40
CA LYS A 212 18.37 14.24 -12.02
C LYS A 212 17.26 14.00 -11.00
N ILE A 213 17.58 14.07 -9.70
CA ILE A 213 16.63 13.94 -8.60
C ILE A 213 16.61 15.26 -7.82
N ASP A 214 15.56 16.04 -8.00
CA ASP A 214 15.34 17.22 -7.18
C ASP A 214 14.71 16.83 -5.85
N VAL A 215 15.12 17.52 -4.78
CA VAL A 215 14.58 17.32 -3.44
C VAL A 215 13.92 18.62 -3.00
N PHE A 216 12.62 18.56 -2.73
CA PHE A 216 11.86 19.67 -2.18
C PHE A 216 11.51 19.37 -0.73
N GLU A 217 12.05 20.17 0.19
CA GLU A 217 11.66 20.13 1.59
C GLU A 217 10.32 20.82 1.79
N VAL A 218 9.53 20.33 2.75
CA VAL A 218 8.19 20.87 3.03
C VAL A 218 8.29 21.79 4.24
N GLU A 219 8.05 23.09 4.04
CA GLU A 219 8.04 24.07 5.14
C GLU A 219 7.01 23.68 6.20
N GLY A 220 7.42 23.71 7.48
CA GLY A 220 6.57 23.35 8.61
C GLY A 220 6.42 21.85 8.85
N GLU A 221 7.03 21.00 8.01
CA GLU A 221 6.95 19.54 8.11
C GLU A 221 8.33 18.90 8.20
N ASP A 222 8.93 18.98 9.40
CA ASP A 222 10.29 18.50 9.64
C ASP A 222 10.45 17.02 9.26
N GLY A 223 11.39 16.79 8.36
CA GLY A 223 11.72 15.46 7.84
C GLY A 223 10.80 14.97 6.72
N LEU A 224 9.79 15.71 6.27
CA LEU A 224 9.04 15.35 5.07
C LEU A 224 9.60 16.07 3.84
N ARG A 225 9.82 15.32 2.75
CA ARG A 225 10.30 15.87 1.49
C ARG A 225 9.69 15.17 0.28
N LEU A 226 9.74 15.81 -0.88
CA LEU A 226 9.42 15.23 -2.18
C LEU A 226 10.70 14.99 -2.97
N ASP A 227 10.96 13.73 -3.34
CA ASP A 227 12.03 13.37 -4.28
C ASP A 227 11.42 13.30 -5.70
N VAL A 228 11.81 14.23 -6.59
CA VAL A 228 11.26 14.37 -7.95
C VAL A 228 12.29 13.96 -8.99
N CYS A 229 11.92 13.05 -9.89
CA CYS A 229 12.80 12.59 -10.96
C CYS A 229 12.58 13.35 -12.27
N GLN A 230 13.59 14.09 -12.72
CA GLN A 230 13.60 14.83 -13.99
C GLN A 230 13.48 13.92 -15.23
N GLY A 231 13.85 12.64 -15.11
CA GLY A 231 13.76 11.68 -16.23
C GLY A 231 12.35 11.18 -16.54
N CYS A 232 11.44 11.16 -15.56
CA CYS A 232 10.08 10.63 -15.76
C CYS A 232 8.98 11.53 -15.18
N ASN A 233 9.36 12.69 -14.62
CA ASN A 233 8.50 13.62 -13.88
C ASN A 233 7.71 12.95 -12.73
N GLY A 234 8.18 11.80 -12.25
CA GLY A 234 7.58 11.09 -11.13
C GLY A 234 8.12 11.61 -9.81
N TYR A 235 7.26 11.78 -8.81
CA TYR A 235 7.68 12.13 -7.45
C TYR A 235 7.41 11.00 -6.46
N LEU A 236 8.20 10.98 -5.39
CA LEU A 236 8.05 10.08 -4.26
C LEU A 236 8.20 10.88 -2.96
N LYS A 237 7.18 10.83 -2.11
CA LYS A 237 7.27 11.36 -0.75
C LYS A 237 8.30 10.55 0.04
N THR A 238 9.18 11.24 0.75
CA THR A 238 10.23 10.63 1.56
C THR A 238 10.19 11.21 2.97
N VAL A 239 10.14 10.33 3.97
CA VAL A 239 10.16 10.68 5.39
C VAL A 239 11.55 10.43 5.95
N ALA A 240 12.17 11.45 6.54
CA ALA A 240 13.51 11.46 7.08
C ALA A 240 13.54 11.69 8.60
N ARG A 241 12.41 11.54 9.28
CA ARG A 241 12.33 11.57 10.75
C ARG A 241 12.33 10.16 11.35
N GLU A 242 12.99 10.01 12.49
CA GLU A 242 12.95 8.80 13.30
C GLU A 242 11.58 8.66 13.99
N GLY A 243 11.15 7.43 14.26
CA GLY A 243 9.87 7.17 14.94
C GLY A 243 8.61 7.58 14.16
N ALA A 244 8.73 7.92 12.86
CA ALA A 244 7.59 8.37 12.06
C ALA A 244 6.38 7.42 12.16
N PRO A 245 5.14 7.95 12.18
CA PRO A 245 3.93 7.13 12.19
C PRO A 245 3.90 6.19 10.99
N ASP A 246 2.95 5.24 10.98
CA ASP A 246 2.70 4.36 9.84
C ASP A 246 2.91 5.12 8.52
N LEU A 247 3.85 4.68 7.68
CA LEU A 247 4.23 5.44 6.49
C LEU A 247 3.05 5.66 5.53
N LEU A 248 2.06 4.76 5.55
CA LEU A 248 0.82 4.93 4.81
C LEU A 248 -0.02 6.07 5.38
N LEU A 249 0.02 6.23 6.71
CA LEU A 249 -0.56 7.34 7.42
C LEU A 249 0.16 8.66 7.13
N ALA A 250 1.48 8.66 6.90
CA ALA A 250 2.17 9.87 6.45
C ALA A 250 1.82 10.22 4.99
N ASP A 251 1.57 9.21 4.15
CA ASP A 251 1.23 9.41 2.75
C ASP A 251 -0.17 10.04 2.56
N TRP A 252 -1.23 9.48 3.16
CA TRP A 252 -2.61 10.01 3.02
C TRP A 252 -2.88 11.29 3.83
N THR A 253 -2.06 11.67 4.82
CA THR A 253 -2.26 12.94 5.54
C THR A 253 -1.61 14.13 4.84
N THR A 254 -0.88 13.86 3.75
CA THR A 254 -0.10 14.85 3.01
C THR A 254 -0.61 15.02 1.58
N LEU A 255 -1.92 14.84 1.36
CA LEU A 255 -2.59 14.94 0.05
C LEU A 255 -2.40 16.31 -0.60
N GLN A 256 -2.27 17.37 0.19
CA GLN A 256 -1.96 18.71 -0.30
C GLN A 256 -0.65 18.75 -1.09
N LEU A 257 0.34 17.92 -0.74
CA LEU A 257 1.61 17.85 -1.45
C LEU A 257 1.45 17.18 -2.82
N ASP A 258 0.60 16.17 -2.91
CA ASP A 258 0.29 15.54 -4.18
C ASP A 258 -0.44 16.51 -5.13
N ALA A 259 -1.40 17.28 -4.62
CA ALA A 259 -2.09 18.32 -5.39
C ALA A 259 -1.09 19.36 -5.92
N LEU A 260 -0.22 19.86 -5.05
CA LEU A 260 0.82 20.83 -5.38
C LEU A 260 1.85 20.30 -6.41
N ALA A 261 2.21 19.02 -6.29
CA ALA A 261 3.11 18.35 -7.24
C ALA A 261 2.45 18.20 -8.62
N ARG A 262 1.15 17.87 -8.67
CA ARG A 262 0.37 17.79 -9.91
C ARG A 262 0.26 19.13 -10.62
N GLU A 263 0.00 20.21 -9.88
CA GLU A 263 -0.03 21.57 -10.43
C GLU A 263 1.30 21.97 -11.11
N ARG A 264 2.43 21.45 -10.59
CA ARG A 264 3.76 21.63 -11.17
C ARG A 264 4.09 20.65 -12.32
N GLY A 265 3.14 19.81 -12.73
CA GLY A 265 3.31 18.85 -13.82
C GLY A 265 3.99 17.53 -13.42
N TYR A 266 4.18 17.28 -12.13
CA TYR A 266 4.70 16.01 -11.64
C TYR A 266 3.61 14.96 -11.47
N LYS A 267 4.00 13.69 -11.56
CA LYS A 267 3.10 12.54 -11.58
C LYS A 267 3.33 11.64 -10.38
N ARG A 268 2.24 11.22 -9.75
CA ARG A 268 2.28 10.15 -8.77
C ARG A 268 2.33 8.82 -9.50
N LEU A 269 3.46 8.12 -9.37
CA LEU A 269 3.71 6.86 -10.08
C LEU A 269 3.63 5.62 -9.18
N GLY A 270 3.53 5.82 -7.87
CA GLY A 270 3.30 4.74 -6.91
C GLY A 270 1.91 4.11 -7.05
N THR A 271 1.79 2.83 -6.75
CA THR A 271 0.49 2.13 -6.73
C THR A 271 -0.26 2.53 -5.46
N SER A 272 -1.17 3.50 -5.56
CA SER A 272 -1.92 4.02 -4.41
C SER A 272 -3.36 3.49 -4.36
N LEU A 273 -3.93 3.54 -3.15
CA LEU A 273 -5.32 3.23 -2.86
C LEU A 273 -6.24 4.46 -2.95
N TYR A 274 -5.71 5.61 -3.33
CA TYR A 274 -6.48 6.83 -3.59
C TYR A 274 -6.01 7.52 -4.87
N GLU A 275 -6.93 8.28 -5.45
CA GLU A 275 -6.69 9.14 -6.61
C GLU A 275 -7.12 10.57 -6.24
N LEU A 276 -6.44 11.56 -6.82
CA LEU A 276 -6.70 12.99 -6.63
C LEU A 276 -7.21 13.62 -7.91
#